data_AF-A0A2J6R7A3-F1
#
_entry.id   AF-A0A2J6R7A3-F1
#
_cell.length_a   1.000
_cell.length_b   1.000
_cell.length_c   1.000
_cell.angle_alpha   90.00
_cell.angle_beta   90.00
_cell.angle_gamma   90.00
#
_symmetry.space_group_name_H-M   'P 1'
#
loop_
_entity.id
_entity.type
_entity.pdbx_description
1 polymer ?
#
loop_
_entity_poly.entity_id
_entity_poly.type
_entity_poly.pdbx_seq_one_letter_code
_entity_poly.pdbx_strand_id
1 'polypeptide(L)'
;MMVWCMIAIFAFLQPALAYTYFSEEPGSCQIIGDADVYGIGIRLGFYLQYISVVLCIIFDRIEDLKAARQGFNAFSLAALINLYRNATKTLPIEWYICIYLVLSIPWAAGPRSKADFNNSYSTLLIQNRLYISILLANLWLAYHGMQIGHKPGCDLRAFYVLGPYSLYTPSALSGAKFGSIIGVILVPIFFIYPMNLVVYPFAVVATETPSGRHTYRQGGTRLQHFLGVVQVQSNYGRQNHERQNHKHVLFFFFGPFSIVCVWR
;
A
#
# COMPACT_ATOMS: atom_id res chain seq x y z
N MET A 1 -15.41 -22.47 -20.27
CA MET A 1 -15.02 -21.63 -21.43
C MET A 1 -14.10 -20.46 -21.03
N MET A 2 -14.39 -19.68 -19.97
CA MET A 2 -13.55 -18.56 -19.51
C MET A 2 -12.08 -18.92 -19.20
N VAL A 3 -11.81 -20.08 -18.59
CA VAL A 3 -10.45 -20.50 -18.20
C VAL A 3 -9.54 -20.71 -19.42
N TRP A 4 -10.06 -21.31 -20.49
CA TRP A 4 -9.30 -21.54 -21.73
C TRP A 4 -9.04 -20.25 -22.51
N CYS A 5 -9.97 -19.28 -22.47
CA CYS A 5 -9.72 -17.95 -23.01
C CYS A 5 -8.62 -17.22 -22.25
N MET A 6 -8.57 -17.31 -20.92
CA MET A 6 -7.47 -16.71 -20.16
C MET A 6 -6.12 -17.37 -20.49
N ILE A 7 -6.05 -18.71 -20.55
CA ILE A 7 -4.81 -19.42 -20.91
C ILE A 7 -4.34 -19.03 -22.32
N ALA A 8 -5.26 -18.92 -23.28
CA ALA A 8 -4.93 -18.47 -24.63
C ALA A 8 -4.41 -17.01 -24.65
N ILE A 9 -5.04 -16.10 -23.91
CA ILE A 9 -4.58 -14.71 -23.79
C ILE A 9 -3.18 -14.62 -23.15
N PHE A 10 -2.91 -15.43 -22.12
CA PHE A 10 -1.58 -15.51 -21.51
C PHE A 10 -0.52 -16.11 -22.44
N ALA A 11 -0.89 -16.99 -23.37
CA ALA A 11 0.02 -17.56 -24.36
C ALA A 11 0.38 -16.58 -25.49
N PHE A 12 -0.48 -15.58 -25.77
CA PHE A 12 -0.26 -14.56 -26.81
C PHE A 12 0.34 -13.25 -26.30
N LEU A 13 0.45 -13.07 -24.99
CA LEU A 13 1.23 -11.97 -24.41
C LEU A 13 2.71 -12.24 -24.69
N GLN A 14 3.16 -11.82 -25.88
CA GLN A 14 4.59 -11.69 -26.13
C GLN A 14 5.12 -10.74 -25.05
N PRO A 15 6.03 -11.22 -24.21
CA PRO A 15 6.62 -10.37 -23.21
C PRO A 15 7.37 -9.28 -23.95
N ALA A 16 6.99 -8.03 -23.71
CA ALA A 16 7.80 -6.93 -24.21
C ALA A 16 9.21 -7.11 -23.65
N LEU A 17 10.20 -6.78 -24.48
CA LEU A 17 11.60 -6.83 -24.07
C LEU A 17 11.78 -5.77 -22.98
N ALA A 18 11.67 -6.21 -21.74
CA ALA A 18 11.80 -5.42 -20.53
C ALA A 18 13.27 -5.27 -20.17
N TYR A 19 13.84 -4.10 -20.46
CA TYR A 19 15.22 -3.76 -20.14
C TYR A 19 15.26 -2.33 -19.67
N THR A 20 15.69 -2.14 -18.43
CA THR A 20 16.15 -0.83 -17.98
C THR A 20 17.65 -0.79 -18.06
N TYR A 21 18.17 0.11 -18.88
CA TYR A 21 19.59 0.21 -19.19
C TYR A 21 19.99 1.68 -19.26
N PHE A 22 21.30 1.93 -19.18
CA PHE A 22 21.83 3.26 -19.43
C PHE A 22 21.90 3.50 -20.93
N SER A 23 21.64 4.74 -21.37
CA SER A 23 21.90 5.15 -22.75
C SER A 23 23.32 4.77 -23.19
N GLU A 24 23.43 4.26 -24.42
CA GLU A 24 24.70 3.87 -25.04
C GLU A 24 25.57 5.08 -25.39
N GLU A 25 25.01 6.30 -25.33
CA GLU A 25 25.75 7.53 -25.58
C GLU A 25 26.93 7.68 -24.60
N PRO A 26 28.15 7.95 -25.11
CA PRO A 26 29.35 8.05 -24.29
C PRO A 26 29.23 9.25 -23.33
N GLY A 27 29.38 8.99 -22.04
CA GLY A 27 29.21 10.00 -20.98
C GLY A 27 27.76 10.27 -20.56
N SER A 28 26.76 9.66 -21.22
CA SER A 28 25.37 9.78 -20.79
C SER A 28 25.09 8.87 -19.59
N CYS A 29 24.50 9.45 -18.54
CA CYS A 29 23.95 8.74 -17.38
C CYS A 29 22.42 8.64 -17.45
N GLN A 30 21.83 8.84 -18.63
CA GLN A 30 20.40 8.70 -18.82
C GLN A 30 19.98 7.24 -18.68
N ILE A 31 18.94 7.00 -17.89
CA ILE A 31 18.34 5.69 -17.70
C ILE A 31 17.12 5.59 -18.59
N ILE A 32 17.12 4.61 -19.48
CA ILE A 32 15.96 4.25 -20.29
C ILE A 32 15.24 3.15 -19.52
N GLY A 33 14.10 3.50 -18.93
CA GLY A 33 13.30 2.60 -18.09
C GLY A 33 12.45 1.63 -18.89
N ASP A 34 12.11 0.50 -18.29
CA ASP A 34 11.20 -0.46 -18.90
C ASP A 34 9.77 0.11 -18.97
N ALA A 35 9.20 0.13 -20.18
CA ALA A 35 7.83 0.60 -20.42
C ALA A 35 6.78 -0.32 -19.78
N ASP A 36 7.11 -1.55 -19.41
CA ASP A 36 6.17 -2.41 -18.69
C ASP A 36 6.10 -2.02 -17.21
N VAL A 37 7.22 -1.71 -16.56
CA VAL A 37 7.24 -1.27 -15.15
C VAL A 37 6.80 0.19 -15.01
N TYR A 38 7.27 1.05 -15.91
CA TYR A 38 6.96 2.48 -15.92
C TYR A 38 5.77 2.86 -16.80
N GLY A 39 5.16 1.86 -17.43
CA GLY A 39 4.03 2.03 -18.30
C GLY A 39 2.95 2.84 -17.62
N ILE A 40 2.40 3.78 -18.39
CA ILE A 40 1.29 4.60 -17.93
C ILE A 40 0.11 3.71 -17.47
N GLY A 41 -0.07 2.54 -18.08
CA GLY A 41 -1.08 1.55 -17.71
C GLY A 41 -0.92 1.02 -16.28
N ILE A 42 0.27 0.56 -15.87
CA ILE A 42 0.47 0.02 -14.52
C ILE A 42 0.28 1.13 -13.47
N ARG A 43 0.89 2.30 -13.70
CA ARG A 43 0.79 3.43 -12.76
C ARG A 43 -0.65 3.92 -12.61
N LEU A 44 -1.35 4.16 -13.72
CA LEU A 44 -2.77 4.53 -13.69
C LEU A 44 -3.61 3.44 -13.03
N GLY A 45 -3.31 2.16 -13.24
CA GLY A 45 -3.97 1.04 -12.56
C GLY A 45 -3.90 1.16 -11.04
N PHE A 46 -2.70 1.36 -10.47
CA PHE A 46 -2.54 1.55 -9.02
C PHE A 46 -3.23 2.83 -8.51
N TYR A 47 -3.16 3.93 -9.25
CA TYR A 47 -3.80 5.20 -8.83
C TYR A 47 -5.32 5.13 -8.89
N LEU A 48 -5.90 4.51 -9.92
CA LEU A 48 -7.34 4.30 -10.03
C LEU A 48 -7.86 3.36 -8.94
N GLN A 49 -7.10 2.30 -8.60
CA GLN A 49 -7.41 1.44 -7.46
C GLN A 49 -7.37 2.21 -6.14
N TYR A 50 -6.38 3.08 -5.96
CA TYR A 50 -6.27 3.92 -4.76
C TYR A 50 -7.46 4.89 -4.64
N ILE A 51 -7.82 5.57 -5.73
CA ILE A 51 -9.01 6.45 -5.77
C ILE A 51 -10.27 5.64 -5.45
N SER A 52 -10.41 4.43 -6.01
CA SER A 52 -11.55 3.56 -5.74
C SER A 52 -11.68 3.22 -4.25
N VAL A 53 -10.57 2.93 -3.57
CA VAL A 53 -10.54 2.71 -2.12
C VAL A 53 -10.96 3.95 -1.35
N VAL A 54 -10.42 5.11 -1.72
CA VAL A 54 -10.79 6.39 -1.08
C VAL A 54 -12.28 6.67 -1.25
N LEU A 55 -12.84 6.46 -2.45
CA LEU A 55 -14.28 6.64 -2.69
C LEU A 55 -15.12 5.64 -1.88
N CYS A 56 -14.72 4.37 -1.79
CA CYS A 56 -15.42 3.38 -0.96
C CYS A 56 -15.44 3.82 0.51
N ILE A 57 -14.34 4.38 1.01
CA ILE A 57 -14.26 4.89 2.39
C ILE A 57 -15.15 6.13 2.58
N ILE A 58 -15.11 7.09 1.63
CA ILE A 58 -15.91 8.32 1.71
C ILE A 58 -17.42 8.04 1.69
N PHE A 59 -17.85 7.06 0.89
CA PHE A 59 -19.27 6.70 0.75
C PHE A 59 -19.73 5.57 1.69
N ASP A 60 -18.88 5.15 2.62
CA ASP A 60 -19.15 4.05 3.57
C ASP A 60 -19.56 2.72 2.89
N ARG A 61 -18.98 2.45 1.72
CA ARG A 61 -19.21 1.24 0.90
C ARG A 61 -18.15 0.18 1.20
N ILE A 62 -18.09 -0.27 2.44
CA ILE A 62 -17.03 -1.18 2.91
C ILE A 62 -17.14 -2.57 2.25
N GLU A 63 -18.33 -3.00 1.85
CA GLU A 63 -18.55 -4.23 1.10
C GLU A 63 -17.82 -4.25 -0.25
N ASP A 64 -17.70 -3.09 -0.90
CA ASP A 64 -17.07 -2.92 -2.21
C ASP A 64 -15.53 -2.88 -2.09
N LEU A 65 -15.00 -2.65 -0.88
CA LEU A 65 -13.56 -2.60 -0.61
C LEU A 65 -12.85 -3.93 -0.90
N LYS A 66 -13.58 -5.06 -0.80
CA LYS A 66 -13.09 -6.38 -1.18
C LYS A 66 -12.68 -6.44 -2.66
N ALA A 67 -13.51 -5.86 -3.55
CA ALA A 67 -13.23 -5.84 -4.98
C ALA A 67 -12.00 -4.97 -5.30
N ALA A 68 -11.87 -3.82 -4.63
CA ALA A 68 -10.69 -2.96 -4.77
C ALA A 68 -9.39 -3.66 -4.33
N ARG A 69 -9.41 -4.38 -3.20
CA ARG A 69 -8.26 -5.19 -2.76
C ARG A 69 -7.89 -6.30 -3.74
N GLN A 70 -8.89 -6.96 -4.33
CA GLN A 70 -8.64 -7.98 -5.36
C GLN A 70 -7.97 -7.36 -6.59
N GLY A 71 -8.41 -6.16 -6.97
CA GLY A 71 -7.78 -5.37 -8.01
C GLY A 71 -6.31 -5.04 -7.71
N PHE A 72 -6.01 -4.56 -6.50
CA PHE A 72 -4.62 -4.35 -6.07
C PHE A 72 -3.78 -5.62 -6.14
N ASN A 73 -4.30 -6.75 -5.67
CA ASN A 73 -3.58 -8.02 -5.74
C ASN A 73 -3.28 -8.44 -7.17
N ALA A 74 -4.21 -8.22 -8.11
CA ALA A 74 -3.99 -8.52 -9.52
C ALA A 74 -2.88 -7.63 -10.13
N PHE A 75 -2.91 -6.32 -9.89
CA PHE A 75 -1.87 -5.40 -10.38
C PHE A 75 -0.51 -5.66 -9.72
N SER A 76 -0.49 -5.90 -8.41
CA SER A 76 0.73 -6.25 -7.68
C SER A 76 1.34 -7.55 -8.18
N LEU A 77 0.53 -8.58 -8.42
CA LEU A 77 1.01 -9.84 -8.98
C LEU A 77 1.60 -9.65 -10.37
N ALA A 78 0.94 -8.88 -11.25
CA ALA A 78 1.45 -8.59 -12.59
C ALA A 78 2.80 -7.84 -12.54
N ALA A 79 2.90 -6.80 -11.71
CA ALA A 79 4.13 -6.03 -11.53
C ALA A 79 5.27 -6.90 -10.96
N LEU A 80 4.99 -7.74 -9.97
CA LEU A 80 5.98 -8.64 -9.36
C LEU A 80 6.45 -9.73 -10.33
N ILE A 81 5.55 -10.31 -11.14
CA ILE A 81 5.93 -11.28 -12.17
C ILE A 81 6.92 -10.65 -13.15
N ASN A 82 6.63 -9.42 -13.63
CA ASN A 82 7.52 -8.73 -14.54
C ASN A 82 8.88 -8.40 -13.88
N LEU A 83 8.84 -7.90 -12.65
CA LEU A 83 10.06 -7.57 -11.89
C LEU A 83 10.94 -8.81 -11.66
N TYR A 84 10.36 -9.93 -11.22
CA TYR A 84 11.12 -11.15 -10.93
C TYR A 84 11.68 -11.80 -12.20
N ARG A 85 10.93 -11.74 -13.29
CA ARG A 85 11.38 -12.24 -14.59
C ARG A 85 12.63 -11.50 -15.08
N ASN A 86 12.69 -10.19 -14.86
CA ASN A 86 13.79 -9.34 -15.32
C ASN A 86 14.80 -8.99 -14.22
N ALA A 87 14.73 -9.67 -13.07
CA ALA A 87 15.51 -9.37 -11.87
C ALA A 87 17.01 -9.13 -12.12
N THR A 88 17.62 -9.92 -13.01
CA THR A 88 19.07 -9.85 -13.31
C THR A 88 19.47 -8.72 -14.26
N LYS A 89 18.51 -8.10 -14.94
CA LYS A 89 18.71 -7.05 -15.95
C LYS A 89 18.13 -5.71 -15.54
N THR A 90 17.26 -5.73 -14.55
CA THR A 90 16.58 -4.55 -14.00
C THR A 90 17.51 -3.75 -13.08
N LEU A 91 17.54 -2.43 -13.24
CA LEU A 91 18.29 -1.54 -12.34
C LEU A 91 17.65 -1.50 -10.95
N PRO A 92 18.43 -1.29 -9.87
CA PRO A 92 17.90 -1.22 -8.51
C PRO A 92 16.79 -0.17 -8.31
N ILE A 93 16.80 0.92 -9.08
CA ILE A 93 15.78 1.96 -8.99
C ILE A 93 14.37 1.45 -9.35
N GLU A 94 14.25 0.53 -10.31
CA GLU A 94 12.94 -0.03 -10.67
C GLU A 94 12.39 -0.89 -9.54
N TRP A 95 13.26 -1.63 -8.85
CA TRP A 95 12.89 -2.40 -7.67
C TRP A 95 12.28 -1.50 -6.60
N TYR A 96 12.92 -0.38 -6.27
CA TYR A 96 12.40 0.55 -5.26
C TYR A 96 11.01 1.10 -5.64
N ILE A 97 10.81 1.43 -6.91
CA ILE A 97 9.52 1.93 -7.39
C ILE A 97 8.46 0.84 -7.33
N CYS A 98 8.77 -0.38 -7.76
CA CYS A 98 7.85 -1.50 -7.70
C CYS A 98 7.52 -1.88 -6.24
N ILE A 99 8.51 -1.89 -5.35
CA ILE A 99 8.31 -2.10 -3.90
C ILE A 99 7.36 -1.05 -3.35
N TYR A 100 7.54 0.22 -3.70
CA TYR A 100 6.68 1.30 -3.23
C TYR A 100 5.23 1.14 -3.72
N LEU A 101 5.03 0.83 -5.00
CA LEU A 101 3.71 0.60 -5.60
C LEU A 101 3.00 -0.60 -4.98
N VAL A 102 3.71 -1.71 -4.76
CA VAL A 102 3.13 -2.97 -4.26
C VAL A 102 2.88 -2.94 -2.75
N LEU A 103 3.74 -2.30 -1.96
CA LEU A 103 3.60 -2.28 -0.50
C LEU A 103 2.81 -1.09 0.02
N SER A 104 3.15 0.13 -0.41
CA SER A 104 2.67 1.35 0.24
C SER A 104 1.22 1.66 -0.13
N ILE A 105 0.87 1.56 -1.41
CA ILE A 105 -0.47 1.92 -1.90
C ILE A 105 -1.54 0.95 -1.37
N PRO A 106 -1.38 -0.39 -1.48
CA PRO A 106 -2.42 -1.32 -1.06
C PRO A 106 -2.58 -1.37 0.47
N TRP A 107 -1.66 -0.79 1.24
CA TRP A 107 -1.82 -0.63 2.68
C TRP A 107 -2.99 0.31 3.04
N ALA A 108 -3.28 1.32 2.21
CA ALA A 108 -4.43 2.20 2.41
C ALA A 108 -5.78 1.45 2.35
N ALA A 109 -5.79 0.30 1.66
CA ALA A 109 -6.92 -0.61 1.53
C ALA A 109 -7.04 -1.61 2.69
N GLY A 110 -6.31 -1.45 3.79
CA GLY A 110 -6.35 -2.37 4.93
C GLY A 110 -7.77 -2.59 5.51
N PRO A 111 -7.97 -3.68 6.29
CA PRO A 111 -9.25 -3.97 6.94
C PRO A 111 -9.67 -2.83 7.87
N ARG A 112 -10.94 -2.41 7.78
CA ARG A 112 -11.49 -1.31 8.60
C ARG A 112 -12.32 -1.79 9.79
N SER A 113 -12.89 -2.99 9.71
CA SER A 113 -13.69 -3.61 10.76
C SER A 113 -13.45 -5.12 10.81
N LYS A 114 -13.90 -5.78 11.90
CA LYS A 114 -13.85 -7.25 11.99
C LYS A 114 -14.68 -7.94 10.91
N ALA A 115 -15.85 -7.38 10.61
CA ALA A 115 -16.74 -7.90 9.56
C ALA A 115 -16.06 -7.81 8.19
N ASP A 116 -15.42 -6.68 7.89
CA ASP A 116 -14.65 -6.47 6.67
C ASP A 116 -13.44 -7.43 6.57
N PHE A 117 -12.70 -7.60 7.67
CA PHE A 117 -11.60 -8.57 7.75
C PHE A 117 -12.07 -9.99 7.43
N ASN A 118 -13.17 -10.45 8.05
CA ASN A 118 -13.70 -11.78 7.82
C ASN A 118 -14.22 -11.96 6.38
N ASN A 119 -14.89 -10.95 5.82
CA ASN A 119 -15.40 -10.98 4.45
C ASN A 119 -14.26 -10.99 3.40
N SER A 120 -13.14 -10.35 3.72
CA SER A 120 -11.99 -10.17 2.82
C SER A 120 -10.77 -11.01 3.17
N TYR A 121 -10.92 -11.99 4.07
CA TYR A 121 -9.80 -12.75 4.63
C TYR A 121 -8.90 -13.39 3.55
N SER A 122 -9.50 -14.00 2.53
CA SER A 122 -8.75 -14.62 1.43
C SER A 122 -7.93 -13.60 0.62
N THR A 123 -8.51 -12.44 0.34
CA THR A 123 -7.83 -11.36 -0.39
C THR A 123 -6.66 -10.79 0.40
N LEU A 124 -6.83 -10.61 1.71
CA LEU A 124 -5.77 -10.16 2.62
C LEU A 124 -4.66 -11.20 2.74
N LEU A 125 -5.00 -12.49 2.73
CA LEU A 125 -4.02 -13.57 2.74
C LEU A 125 -3.17 -13.57 1.46
N ILE A 126 -3.79 -13.39 0.28
CA ILE A 126 -3.05 -13.26 -0.99
C ILE A 126 -2.13 -12.04 -0.94
N GLN A 127 -2.63 -10.88 -0.51
CA GLN A 127 -1.84 -9.66 -0.38
C GLN A 127 -0.62 -9.87 0.52
N ASN A 128 -0.82 -10.53 1.66
CA ASN A 128 0.26 -10.89 2.58
C ASN A 128 1.33 -11.79 1.90
N ARG A 129 0.91 -12.79 1.11
CA ARG A 129 1.88 -13.64 0.38
C ARG A 129 2.72 -12.83 -0.61
N LEU A 130 2.12 -11.88 -1.31
CA LEU A 130 2.85 -10.96 -2.19
C LEU A 130 3.82 -10.08 -1.41
N TYR A 131 3.46 -9.66 -0.19
CA TYR A 131 4.32 -8.84 0.64
C TYR A 131 5.53 -9.65 1.13
N ILE A 132 5.31 -10.88 1.59
CA ILE A 132 6.40 -11.78 1.99
C ILE A 132 7.35 -12.03 0.80
N SER A 133 6.82 -12.27 -0.41
CA SER A 133 7.68 -12.52 -1.58
C SER A 133 8.56 -11.32 -1.90
N ILE A 134 8.03 -10.09 -1.86
CA ILE A 134 8.83 -8.89 -2.16
C ILE A 134 9.89 -8.63 -1.09
N LEU A 135 9.62 -8.94 0.17
CA LEU A 135 10.57 -8.78 1.26
C LEU A 135 11.74 -9.77 1.17
N LEU A 136 11.45 -11.02 0.81
CA LEU A 136 12.49 -12.01 0.52
C LEU A 136 13.32 -11.61 -0.70
N ALA A 137 12.67 -11.08 -1.74
CA ALA A 137 13.38 -10.58 -2.91
C ALA A 137 14.24 -9.34 -2.58
N ASN A 138 13.85 -8.54 -1.59
CA ASN A 138 14.62 -7.40 -1.10
C ASN A 138 15.96 -7.81 -0.47
N LEU A 139 16.03 -9.01 0.13
CA LEU A 139 17.29 -9.59 0.60
C LEU A 139 18.23 -9.86 -0.58
N TRP A 140 17.72 -10.47 -1.66
CA TRP A 140 18.51 -10.68 -2.87
C TRP A 140 18.96 -9.36 -3.49
N LEU A 141 18.06 -8.37 -3.58
CA LEU A 141 18.37 -7.04 -4.11
C LEU A 141 19.49 -6.38 -3.30
N ALA A 142 19.41 -6.36 -1.97
CA ALA A 142 20.38 -5.69 -1.12
C ALA A 142 21.79 -6.31 -1.19
N TYR A 143 21.87 -7.62 -1.39
CA TYR A 143 23.15 -8.34 -1.43
C TYR A 143 23.76 -8.44 -2.83
N HIS A 144 22.92 -8.64 -3.86
CA HIS A 144 23.36 -8.89 -5.22
C HIS A 144 22.86 -7.83 -6.20
N GLY A 145 21.55 -7.54 -6.19
CA GLY A 145 20.93 -6.66 -7.18
C GLY A 145 21.47 -5.23 -7.16
N MET A 146 21.82 -4.68 -5.99
CA MET A 146 22.36 -3.33 -5.86
C MET A 146 23.73 -3.13 -6.53
N GLN A 147 24.45 -4.20 -6.85
CA GLN A 147 25.72 -4.10 -7.60
C GLN A 147 25.47 -4.16 -9.12
N ILE A 148 24.30 -4.64 -9.55
CA ILE A 148 23.93 -4.74 -10.95
C ILE A 148 23.63 -3.33 -11.47
N GLY A 149 24.19 -3.01 -12.64
CA GLY A 149 23.99 -1.72 -13.29
C GLY A 149 24.77 -0.56 -12.66
N HIS A 150 25.83 -0.82 -11.90
CA HIS A 150 26.75 0.24 -11.53
C HIS A 150 27.57 0.68 -12.75
N LYS A 151 27.39 1.92 -13.21
CA LYS A 151 28.18 2.55 -14.29
C LYS A 151 29.15 3.57 -13.67
N PRO A 152 30.48 3.42 -13.85
CA PRO A 152 31.45 4.34 -13.26
C PRO A 152 31.22 5.77 -13.79
N GLY A 153 31.23 6.74 -12.89
CA GLY A 153 30.93 8.15 -13.21
C GLY A 153 29.44 8.51 -13.21
N CYS A 154 28.52 7.55 -13.09
CA CYS A 154 27.09 7.81 -12.96
C CYS A 154 26.62 7.61 -11.53
N ASP A 155 26.23 8.71 -10.87
CA ASP A 155 25.69 8.68 -9.52
C ASP A 155 24.14 8.64 -9.54
N LEU A 156 23.59 7.47 -9.23
CA LEU A 156 22.15 7.25 -9.14
C LEU A 156 21.62 7.76 -7.80
N ARG A 157 20.89 8.87 -7.84
CA ARG A 157 20.28 9.49 -6.66
C ARG A 157 18.79 9.18 -6.59
N ALA A 158 18.38 8.54 -5.50
CA ALA A 158 16.97 8.40 -5.17
C ALA A 158 16.55 9.53 -4.23
N PHE A 159 15.37 10.11 -4.48
CA PHE A 159 14.79 11.08 -3.56
C PHE A 159 14.10 10.35 -2.41
N TYR A 160 14.65 10.49 -1.22
CA TYR A 160 13.97 10.15 0.02
C TYR A 160 13.44 11.43 0.69
N VAL A 161 12.61 11.28 1.72
CA VAL A 161 11.99 12.40 2.46
C VAL A 161 13.01 13.43 2.94
N LEU A 162 14.25 13.03 3.21
CA LEU A 162 15.32 13.87 3.74
C LEU A 162 16.26 14.46 2.66
N GLY A 163 16.01 14.20 1.37
CA GLY A 163 16.82 14.71 0.26
C GLY A 163 17.31 13.62 -0.71
N PRO A 164 18.07 14.02 -1.75
CA PRO A 164 18.65 13.09 -2.71
C PRO A 164 19.77 12.28 -2.06
N TYR A 165 19.68 10.96 -2.14
CA TYR A 165 20.65 10.03 -1.58
C TYR A 165 21.23 9.13 -2.67
N SER A 166 22.56 9.01 -2.71
CA SER A 166 23.24 8.14 -3.67
C SER A 166 23.09 6.68 -3.27
N LEU A 167 22.49 5.89 -4.15
CA LEU A 167 22.19 4.47 -3.94
C LEU A 167 23.44 3.60 -3.82
N TYR A 168 24.57 4.03 -4.40
CA TYR A 168 25.81 3.27 -4.44
C TYR A 168 26.82 3.64 -3.35
N THR A 169 26.46 4.54 -2.43
CA THR A 169 27.34 4.83 -1.30
C THR A 169 27.49 3.61 -0.39
N PRO A 170 28.69 3.34 0.17
CA PRO A 170 28.88 2.19 1.06
C PRO A 170 27.93 2.16 2.26
N SER A 171 27.54 3.34 2.75
CA SER A 171 26.54 3.49 3.80
C SER A 171 25.13 3.10 3.32
N ALA A 172 24.73 3.48 2.11
CA ALA A 172 23.46 3.07 1.50
C ALA A 172 23.37 1.56 1.37
N LEU A 173 24.43 0.94 0.84
CA LEU A 173 24.50 -0.50 0.63
C LEU A 173 24.44 -1.26 1.96
N SER A 174 25.18 -0.78 2.97
CA SER A 174 25.16 -1.39 4.31
C SER A 174 23.80 -1.23 4.98
N GLY A 175 23.19 -0.04 4.86
CA GLY A 175 21.85 0.24 5.36
C GLY A 175 20.77 -0.59 4.69
N ALA A 176 20.85 -0.79 3.36
CA ALA A 176 19.93 -1.63 2.61
C ALA A 176 20.03 -3.11 3.05
N LYS A 177 21.25 -3.63 3.23
CA LYS A 177 21.46 -5.00 3.75
C LYS A 177 20.87 -5.16 5.15
N PHE A 178 21.21 -4.26 6.07
CA PHE A 178 20.69 -4.29 7.43
C PHE A 178 19.16 -4.17 7.47
N GLY A 179 18.60 -3.22 6.73
CA GLY A 179 17.16 -3.02 6.61
C GLY A 179 16.43 -4.22 6.02
N SER A 180 17.04 -4.91 5.05
CA SER A 180 16.46 -6.13 4.46
C SER A 180 16.38 -7.29 5.47
N ILE A 181 17.41 -7.48 6.31
CA ILE A 181 17.39 -8.50 7.38
C ILE A 181 16.30 -8.17 8.41
N ILE A 182 16.24 -6.92 8.87
CA ILE A 182 15.21 -6.46 9.80
C ILE A 182 13.83 -6.69 9.21
N GLY A 183 13.63 -6.34 7.94
CA GLY A 183 12.38 -6.55 7.23
C GLY A 183 11.94 -8.01 7.27
N VAL A 184 12.82 -8.94 6.93
CA VAL A 184 12.51 -10.39 6.94
C VAL A 184 12.16 -10.89 8.35
N ILE A 185 12.79 -10.38 9.41
CA ILE A 185 12.51 -10.77 10.79
C ILE A 185 11.20 -10.17 11.31
N LEU A 186 10.98 -8.87 11.07
CA LEU A 186 9.82 -8.15 11.57
C LEU A 186 8.52 -8.57 10.89
N VAL A 187 8.58 -9.01 9.64
CA VAL A 187 7.38 -9.29 8.84
C VAL A 187 6.57 -10.47 9.37
N PRO A 188 7.14 -11.64 9.68
CA PRO A 188 6.41 -12.70 10.38
C PRO A 188 5.74 -12.18 11.65
N ILE A 189 6.41 -11.32 12.41
CA ILE A 189 5.86 -10.72 13.63
C ILE A 189 4.67 -9.83 13.28
N PHE A 190 4.83 -8.88 12.36
CA PHE A 190 3.79 -7.97 11.87
C PHE A 190 2.72 -8.63 11.01
N PHE A 191 2.78 -9.92 10.69
CA PHE A 191 1.67 -10.60 10.01
C PHE A 191 0.98 -11.62 10.91
N ILE A 192 1.73 -12.28 11.81
CA ILE A 192 1.16 -13.16 12.81
C ILE A 192 0.45 -12.34 13.90
N TYR A 193 1.00 -11.20 14.33
CA TYR A 193 0.41 -10.40 15.42
C TYR A 193 -0.83 -9.59 15.03
N PRO A 194 -0.88 -8.77 13.96
CA PRO A 194 -2.05 -7.95 13.66
C PRO A 194 -3.23 -8.71 13.06
N MET A 195 -3.05 -9.92 12.52
CA MET A 195 -4.22 -10.80 12.33
C MET A 195 -4.93 -11.10 13.66
N ASN A 196 -4.20 -11.09 14.78
CA ASN A 196 -4.76 -11.21 16.12
C ASN A 196 -5.11 -9.84 16.75
N LEU A 197 -4.35 -8.76 16.45
CA LEU A 197 -4.49 -7.43 17.06
C LEU A 197 -5.47 -6.48 16.35
N VAL A 198 -5.75 -6.59 15.04
CA VAL A 198 -6.78 -5.77 14.35
C VAL A 198 -8.18 -6.04 14.94
N VAL A 199 -8.34 -7.18 15.63
CA VAL A 199 -9.53 -7.51 16.42
C VAL A 199 -9.68 -6.60 17.65
N TYR A 200 -8.63 -5.95 18.15
CA TYR A 200 -8.65 -5.33 19.48
C TYR A 200 -8.95 -3.81 19.53
N PRO A 201 -8.32 -2.90 18.76
CA PRO A 201 -8.54 -1.47 18.99
C PRO A 201 -9.88 -0.96 18.44
N PHE A 202 -10.45 -1.60 17.40
CA PHE A 202 -11.78 -1.24 16.89
C PHE A 202 -12.93 -1.91 17.65
N ALA A 203 -12.66 -2.90 18.50
CA ALA A 203 -13.66 -3.46 19.40
C ALA A 203 -13.96 -2.54 20.59
N VAL A 204 -13.06 -1.62 20.92
CA VAL A 204 -13.14 -0.80 22.14
C VAL A 204 -14.01 0.47 21.97
N VAL A 205 -14.38 0.85 20.75
CA VAL A 205 -15.34 1.95 20.51
C VAL A 205 -16.78 1.45 20.26
N ALA A 206 -17.03 0.16 20.49
CA ALA A 206 -18.37 -0.42 20.50
C ALA A 206 -18.74 -0.87 21.93
N THR A 207 -18.50 -0.02 22.93
CA THR A 207 -19.10 -0.25 24.24
C THR A 207 -20.59 0.05 24.14
N GLU A 208 -21.35 -1.04 24.12
CA GLU A 208 -22.76 -1.16 24.45
C GLU A 208 -23.34 0.10 25.10
N THR A 209 -24.27 0.77 24.43
CA THR A 209 -25.26 1.59 25.12
C THR A 209 -26.15 0.65 25.93
N PRO A 210 -26.10 0.68 27.27
CA PRO A 210 -26.93 -0.18 28.09
C PRO A 210 -28.30 0.50 28.24
N SER A 211 -29.24 0.18 27.37
CA SER A 211 -30.67 0.44 27.60
C SER A 211 -31.49 -0.13 26.47
N GLY A 212 -32.36 -1.08 26.81
CA GLY A 212 -33.13 -1.88 25.86
C GLY A 212 -34.08 -1.11 24.94
N ARG A 213 -34.56 -1.88 23.96
CA ARG A 213 -35.45 -1.56 22.81
C ARG A 213 -34.75 -1.10 21.55
N HIS A 214 -34.41 -2.07 20.72
CA HIS A 214 -34.30 -1.87 19.28
C HIS A 214 -35.71 -1.81 18.67
N THR A 215 -36.29 -0.62 18.57
CA THR A 215 -37.31 -0.35 17.55
C THR A 215 -36.60 0.07 16.27
N TYR A 216 -36.55 -0.83 15.29
CA TYR A 216 -36.21 -0.47 13.91
C TYR A 216 -37.35 0.35 13.33
N ARG A 217 -37.26 1.67 13.45
CA ARG A 217 -38.12 2.59 12.70
C ARG A 217 -37.40 2.93 11.40
N GLN A 218 -37.72 2.20 10.32
CA GLN A 218 -37.45 2.68 8.96
C GLN A 218 -38.20 3.99 8.78
N GLY A 219 -37.47 5.10 8.75
CA GLY A 219 -38.05 6.42 8.62
C GLY A 219 -37.09 7.37 7.90
N GLY A 220 -37.43 7.66 6.65
CA GLY A 220 -37.15 8.97 6.05
C GLY A 220 -35.75 9.17 5.50
N THR A 221 -35.66 9.13 4.18
CA THR A 221 -34.68 9.84 3.36
C THR A 221 -34.44 11.27 3.87
N ARG A 222 -33.28 11.52 4.50
CA ARG A 222 -32.72 12.87 4.59
C ARG A 222 -31.19 12.86 4.56
N LEU A 223 -30.71 13.34 3.43
CA LEU A 223 -29.33 13.53 3.00
C LEU A 223 -28.67 14.71 3.76
N GLN A 224 -28.48 14.63 5.09
CA GLN A 224 -27.88 15.71 5.88
C GLN A 224 -26.90 15.33 7.01
N HIS A 225 -26.45 14.08 7.12
CA HIS A 225 -25.36 13.73 8.06
C HIS A 225 -24.10 13.32 7.29
N PHE A 226 -23.44 14.32 6.71
CA PHE A 226 -22.08 14.22 6.20
C PHE A 226 -21.14 14.62 7.34
N LEU A 227 -20.09 13.82 7.57
CA LEU A 227 -19.09 13.87 8.65
C LEU A 227 -19.51 13.11 9.92
N GLY A 228 -19.04 11.86 10.00
CA GLY A 228 -18.98 11.10 11.25
C GLY A 228 -18.04 11.77 12.25
N VAL A 229 -18.58 12.71 13.01
CA VAL A 229 -18.00 13.21 14.25
C VAL A 229 -18.21 12.14 15.31
N VAL A 230 -17.14 11.55 15.83
CA VAL A 230 -17.21 10.79 17.08
C VAL A 230 -17.45 11.81 18.20
N GLN A 231 -18.71 12.06 18.55
CA GLN A 231 -19.05 12.84 19.73
C GLN A 231 -18.83 11.96 20.96
N VAL A 232 -17.75 12.23 21.70
CA VAL A 232 -17.63 11.78 23.10
C VAL A 232 -18.51 12.71 23.93
N GLN A 233 -19.75 12.32 24.19
CA GLN A 233 -20.56 13.02 25.20
C GLN A 233 -20.09 12.60 26.60
N SER A 234 -19.34 13.49 27.24
CA SER A 234 -19.15 13.45 28.69
C SER A 234 -20.50 13.78 29.34
N ASN A 235 -21.15 12.77 29.91
CA ASN A 235 -22.30 12.96 30.79
C ASN A 235 -21.77 13.47 32.14
N TYR A 236 -21.40 14.75 32.19
CA TYR A 236 -21.20 15.47 33.44
C TYR A 236 -22.11 16.69 33.46
N GLY A 237 -22.84 16.81 34.56
CA GLY A 237 -24.02 17.64 34.68
C GLY A 237 -23.82 19.12 34.39
N ARG A 238 -24.90 19.69 33.83
CA ARG A 238 -25.44 21.05 34.02
C ARG A 238 -24.51 22.25 33.83
N GLN A 239 -24.79 22.94 32.73
CA GLN A 239 -24.75 24.41 32.53
C GLN A 239 -23.41 25.12 32.74
N ASN A 240 -22.76 25.46 31.62
CA ASN A 240 -22.64 26.85 31.19
C ASN A 240 -22.28 26.93 29.69
N HIS A 241 -22.74 28.00 29.04
CA HIS A 241 -22.65 28.27 27.61
C HIS A 241 -21.18 28.51 27.18
N GLU A 242 -20.40 27.45 27.06
CA GLU A 242 -19.03 27.52 26.54
C GLU A 242 -18.99 27.08 25.07
N ARG A 243 -18.48 27.95 24.19
CA ARG A 243 -18.31 27.66 22.76
C ARG A 243 -17.45 26.40 22.60
N GLN A 244 -18.08 25.32 22.14
CA GLN A 244 -17.36 24.11 21.75
C GLN A 244 -16.56 24.39 20.47
N ASN A 245 -15.24 24.47 20.61
CA ASN A 245 -14.32 24.44 19.48
C ASN A 245 -14.22 23.01 18.94
N HIS A 246 -14.77 22.78 17.76
CA HIS A 246 -14.66 21.52 17.05
C HIS A 246 -13.21 21.34 16.57
N LYS A 247 -12.50 20.34 17.10
CA LYS A 247 -11.18 19.95 16.57
C LYS A 247 -11.38 18.90 15.49
N HIS A 248 -10.77 19.12 14.33
CA HIS A 248 -10.74 18.15 13.24
C HIS A 248 -9.41 17.41 13.26
N VAL A 249 -9.47 16.08 13.09
CA VAL A 249 -8.29 15.21 13.04
C VAL A 249 -8.26 14.53 11.68
N LEU A 250 -7.18 14.74 10.93
CA LEU A 250 -6.97 14.17 9.60
C LEU A 250 -5.71 13.30 9.62
N PHE A 251 -5.85 12.05 9.15
CA PHE A 251 -4.76 11.08 9.09
C PHE A 251 -4.19 11.04 7.67
N PHE A 252 -2.90 11.35 7.53
CA PHE A 252 -2.16 11.11 6.28
C PHE A 252 -1.23 9.91 6.46
N PHE A 253 -1.37 8.94 5.55
CA PHE A 253 -0.52 7.76 5.50
C PHE A 253 0.49 7.92 4.37
N PHE A 254 1.78 8.01 4.72
CA PHE A 254 2.90 8.00 3.78
C PHE A 254 3.81 6.81 4.10
N GLY A 255 3.46 5.63 3.59
CA GLY A 255 4.21 4.40 3.87
C GLY A 255 4.19 4.02 5.36
N PRO A 256 5.32 3.61 5.98
CA PRO A 256 5.37 3.21 7.39
C PRO A 256 5.22 4.35 8.39
N PHE A 257 5.16 5.61 7.94
CA PHE A 257 5.01 6.77 8.81
C PHE A 257 3.59 7.31 8.74
N SER A 258 2.99 7.49 9.91
CA SER A 258 1.69 8.13 10.07
C SER A 258 1.92 9.56 10.55
N ILE A 259 1.38 10.55 9.83
CA ILE A 259 1.35 11.94 10.28
C ILE A 259 -0.08 12.24 10.73
N VAL A 260 -0.22 12.65 11.99
CA VAL A 260 -1.49 13.10 12.57
C VAL A 260 -1.50 14.61 12.55
N CYS A 261 -2.35 15.19 11.69
CA CYS A 261 -2.59 16.62 11.68
C CYS A 261 -3.87 16.91 12.47
N VAL A 262 -3.72 17.68 13.55
CA VAL A 262 -4.84 18.22 14.33
C VAL A 262 -4.89 19.71 14.08
N TRP A 263 -6.01 20.22 13.55
CA TRP A 263 -6.23 21.66 13.44
C TRP A 263 -7.46 22.09 14.27
N ARG A 264 -7.43 23.34 14.72
CA ARG A 264 -8.50 23.99 15.50
C ARG A 264 -9.40 24.81 14.60
#